data_AF-A0A2S8FCR5-F1
#
_entry.id   AF-A0A2S8FCR5-F1
#
_cell.length_a   1.000
_cell.length_b   1.000
_cell.length_c   1.000
_cell.angle_alpha   90.00
_cell.angle_beta   90.00
_cell.angle_gamma   90.00
#
_symmetry.space_group_name_H-M   'P 1'
#
loop_
_entity.id
_entity.type
_entity.pdbx_description
1 polymer ?
#
loop_
_entity_poly.entity_id
_entity_poly.type
_entity_poly.pdbx_seq_one_letter_code
_entity_poly.pdbx_strand_id
1 'polypeptide(L)'
;MEAFGELLSAFFQLIAFAIELAINAVILVFKILFFGTREVLMGPNRERAERKSLPRPISLAVLVGVIFVAIIGGGLLSWRHLAQRHRVATTEQLVDRLAEKYYQETTKPDAQFQNGPLAEVDAWGRPVRLDAEKSLLGWWIVVSSDGPDGRPATSDDVKSIRENWNNLEQVGGELAQRGTNKVKEKIKSLFTSDKPDEALPADEQPAEQDQQADVVVALETVEADEPQPAEAEAPEADEKQGWKLPFKLGFGKSD
;
A
#
# COMPACT_ATOMS: atom_id res chain seq x y z
N MET A 1 -13.85 -19.15 40.29
CA MET A 1 -12.74 -19.85 39.61
C MET A 1 -13.18 -21.22 39.11
N GLU A 2 -13.91 -22.01 39.89
CA GLU A 2 -14.39 -23.36 39.51
C GLU A 2 -15.32 -23.37 38.27
N ALA A 3 -16.31 -22.47 38.20
CA ALA A 3 -17.22 -22.37 37.04
C ALA A 3 -16.49 -22.08 35.71
N PHE A 4 -15.35 -21.39 35.75
CA PHE A 4 -14.54 -21.14 34.55
C PHE A 4 -13.81 -22.41 34.10
N GLY A 5 -13.32 -23.22 35.05
CA GLY A 5 -12.69 -24.50 34.77
C GLY A 5 -13.66 -25.52 34.16
N GLU A 6 -14.89 -25.60 34.67
CA GLU A 6 -15.93 -26.47 34.11
C GLU A 6 -16.32 -26.08 32.67
N LEU A 7 -16.47 -24.79 32.41
CA LEU A 7 -16.77 -24.27 31.07
C LEU A 7 -15.64 -24.56 30.08
N LEU A 8 -14.38 -24.41 30.50
CA LEU A 8 -13.21 -24.73 29.69
C LEU A 8 -13.16 -26.24 29.35
N SER A 9 -13.43 -27.09 30.35
CA SER A 9 -13.48 -28.55 30.17
C SER A 9 -14.57 -28.97 29.20
N ALA A 10 -15.79 -28.43 29.34
CA ALA A 10 -16.90 -28.71 28.43
C ALA A 10 -16.58 -28.29 26.99
N PHE A 11 -15.89 -27.16 26.81
CA PHE A 11 -15.43 -26.70 25.50
C PHE A 11 -14.42 -27.67 24.86
N PHE A 12 -13.43 -28.16 25.62
CA PHE A 12 -12.47 -29.14 25.11
C PHE A 12 -13.13 -30.49 24.78
N GLN A 13 -14.09 -30.94 25.57
CA GLN A 13 -14.86 -32.15 25.26
C GLN A 13 -15.66 -32.00 23.96
N LEU A 14 -16.28 -30.83 23.74
CA LEU A 14 -17.00 -30.54 22.52
C LEU A 14 -16.07 -30.52 21.29
N ILE A 15 -14.86 -29.97 21.43
CA ILE A 15 -13.83 -30.01 20.37
C ILE A 15 -13.41 -31.45 20.09
N ALA A 16 -13.09 -32.23 21.13
CA ALA A 16 -12.66 -33.61 20.99
C ALA A 16 -13.73 -34.45 20.26
N PHE A 17 -15.00 -34.29 20.64
CA PHE A 17 -16.13 -34.93 19.98
C PHE A 17 -16.26 -34.51 18.51
N ALA A 18 -16.09 -33.22 18.20
CA ALA A 18 -16.13 -32.73 16.83
C ALA A 18 -14.98 -33.29 15.97
N ILE A 19 -13.79 -33.43 16.53
CA ILE A 19 -12.63 -34.05 15.85
C ILE A 19 -12.90 -35.54 15.58
N GLU A 20 -13.41 -36.26 16.57
CA GLU A 20 -13.73 -37.69 16.41
C GLU A 20 -14.81 -37.91 15.34
N LEU A 21 -15.85 -37.06 15.32
CA LEU A 21 -16.88 -37.05 14.28
C LEU A 21 -16.26 -36.78 12.90
N ALA A 22 -15.34 -35.82 12.80
CA ALA A 22 -14.65 -35.47 11.56
C ALA A 22 -13.83 -36.65 11.02
N ILE A 23 -13.01 -37.28 11.88
CA ILE A 23 -12.18 -38.44 11.52
C ILE A 23 -13.06 -39.58 11.05
N ASN A 24 -14.14 -39.89 11.76
CA ASN A 24 -15.07 -40.95 11.39
C ASN A 24 -15.77 -40.66 10.05
N ALA A 25 -16.14 -39.40 9.78
CA ALA A 25 -16.69 -38.99 8.50
C ALA A 25 -15.67 -39.16 7.35
N VAL A 26 -14.41 -38.77 7.56
CA VAL A 26 -13.34 -38.97 6.57
C VAL A 26 -13.09 -40.45 6.31
N ILE A 27 -13.00 -41.28 7.35
CA ILE A 27 -12.84 -42.73 7.22
C ILE A 27 -14.01 -43.33 6.44
N LEU A 28 -15.24 -42.88 6.70
CA LEU A 28 -16.43 -43.33 5.97
C LEU A 28 -16.35 -42.96 4.49
N VAL A 29 -16.02 -41.71 4.15
CA VAL A 29 -15.84 -41.25 2.76
C VAL A 29 -14.75 -42.07 2.07
N PHE A 30 -13.62 -42.32 2.75
CA PHE A 30 -12.52 -43.12 2.23
C PHE A 30 -12.95 -44.57 1.97
N LYS A 31 -13.71 -45.19 2.90
CA LYS A 31 -14.29 -46.52 2.69
C LYS A 31 -15.24 -46.55 1.51
N ILE A 32 -16.12 -45.56 1.37
CA ILE A 32 -17.06 -45.48 0.24
C ILE A 32 -16.31 -45.35 -1.09
N LEU A 33 -15.29 -44.49 -1.16
CA LEU A 33 -14.48 -44.32 -2.37
C LEU A 33 -13.70 -45.60 -2.70
N PHE A 34 -13.03 -46.23 -1.74
CA PHE A 34 -12.20 -47.41 -2.00
C PHE A 34 -13.01 -48.68 -2.24
N PHE A 35 -14.05 -48.95 -1.46
CA PHE A 35 -14.87 -50.16 -1.63
C PHE A 35 -15.89 -50.00 -2.77
N GLY A 36 -16.48 -48.81 -2.92
CA GLY A 36 -17.44 -48.54 -4.01
C GLY A 36 -16.81 -48.56 -5.40
N THR A 37 -15.57 -48.10 -5.55
CA THR A 37 -14.86 -48.19 -6.85
C THR A 37 -14.40 -49.61 -7.17
N ARG A 38 -13.99 -50.39 -6.16
CA ARG A 38 -13.53 -51.78 -6.36
C ARG A 38 -14.65 -52.71 -6.87
N GLU A 39 -15.86 -52.58 -6.34
CA GLU A 39 -17.00 -53.39 -6.80
C GLU A 39 -17.46 -53.01 -8.22
N VAL A 40 -17.34 -51.74 -8.62
CA VAL A 40 -17.70 -51.27 -9.96
C VAL A 40 -16.66 -51.65 -11.03
N LEU A 41 -15.38 -51.78 -10.66
CA LEU A 41 -14.30 -52.11 -11.60
C LEU A 41 -14.07 -53.62 -11.83
N MET A 42 -14.52 -54.51 -10.94
CA MET A 42 -14.19 -55.95 -11.02
C MET A 42 -15.37 -56.89 -11.35
N GLY A 43 -16.57 -56.37 -11.62
CA GLY A 43 -17.75 -57.20 -11.95
C GLY A 43 -18.01 -57.35 -13.45
N PRO A 44 -18.02 -58.56 -14.05
CA PRO A 44 -18.30 -58.78 -15.47
C PRO A 44 -19.78 -58.65 -15.88
N ASN A 45 -20.66 -58.10 -15.03
CA ASN A 45 -22.10 -58.02 -15.28
C ASN A 45 -22.61 -56.57 -15.14
N ARG A 46 -22.30 -55.74 -16.16
CA ARG A 46 -22.70 -54.32 -16.24
C ARG A 46 -24.21 -54.13 -16.38
N GLU A 47 -24.95 -55.13 -16.87
CA GLU A 47 -26.38 -54.99 -17.20
C GLU A 47 -27.35 -55.07 -16.01
N ARG A 48 -26.91 -55.48 -14.81
CA ARG A 48 -27.79 -55.48 -13.60
C ARG A 48 -27.61 -54.28 -12.67
N ALA A 49 -26.66 -53.38 -12.96
CA ALA A 49 -26.35 -52.25 -12.10
C ALA A 49 -27.32 -51.05 -12.26
N GLU A 50 -28.14 -51.00 -13.32
CA GLU A 50 -29.00 -49.84 -13.60
C GLU A 50 -30.26 -49.71 -12.71
N ARG A 51 -30.53 -50.65 -11.78
CA ARG A 51 -31.78 -50.63 -10.98
C ARG A 51 -31.64 -50.72 -9.47
N LYS A 52 -30.43 -50.63 -8.91
CA LYS A 52 -30.26 -50.54 -7.46
C LYS A 52 -29.82 -49.12 -7.10
N SER A 53 -30.82 -48.28 -6.82
CA SER A 53 -30.61 -47.03 -6.09
C SER A 53 -29.70 -47.33 -4.91
N LEU A 54 -28.60 -46.58 -4.79
CA LEU A 54 -27.69 -46.65 -3.65
C LEU A 54 -28.54 -46.72 -2.36
N PRO A 55 -28.21 -47.60 -1.40
CA PRO A 55 -28.97 -47.69 -0.17
C PRO A 55 -29.00 -46.29 0.47
N ARG A 56 -30.21 -45.74 0.63
CA ARG A 56 -30.51 -44.39 1.15
C ARG A 56 -29.65 -43.93 2.35
N PRO A 57 -29.20 -44.78 3.31
CA PRO A 57 -28.30 -44.32 4.37
C PRO A 57 -26.92 -43.86 3.88
N ILE A 58 -26.37 -44.45 2.82
CA ILE A 58 -25.04 -44.08 2.31
C ILE A 58 -25.07 -42.67 1.71
N SER A 59 -26.15 -42.31 1.00
CA SER A 59 -26.29 -40.95 0.46
C SER A 59 -26.42 -39.88 1.55
N LEU A 60 -27.07 -40.19 2.68
CA LEU A 60 -27.24 -39.23 3.78
C LEU A 60 -25.91 -38.98 4.50
N ALA A 61 -25.13 -40.03 4.78
CA ALA A 61 -23.86 -39.89 5.48
C ALA A 61 -22.81 -39.12 4.65
N VAL A 62 -22.79 -39.34 3.32
CA VAL A 62 -21.96 -38.54 2.40
C VAL A 62 -22.38 -37.07 2.40
N LEU A 63 -23.68 -36.79 2.34
CA LEU A 63 -24.21 -35.42 2.38
C LEU A 63 -23.80 -34.70 3.68
N VAL A 64 -23.96 -35.36 4.83
CA VAL A 64 -23.57 -34.82 6.15
C VAL A 64 -22.06 -34.56 6.21
N GLY A 65 -21.25 -35.49 5.70
CA GLY A 65 -19.79 -35.30 5.63
C GLY A 65 -19.38 -34.08 4.80
N VAL A 66 -19.99 -33.89 3.62
CA VAL A 66 -19.72 -32.73 2.76
C VAL A 66 -20.13 -31.42 3.43
N ILE A 67 -21.31 -31.37 4.07
CA ILE A 67 -21.77 -30.19 4.81
C ILE A 67 -20.81 -29.86 5.95
N PHE A 68 -20.35 -30.87 6.69
CA PHE A 68 -19.43 -30.67 7.79
C PHE A 68 -18.08 -30.10 7.34
N VAL A 69 -17.50 -30.63 6.26
CA VAL A 69 -16.27 -30.10 5.66
C VAL A 69 -16.48 -28.67 5.15
N ALA A 70 -17.64 -28.37 4.55
CA ALA A 70 -17.97 -27.03 4.08
C ALA A 70 -18.09 -26.02 5.24
N ILE A 71 -18.69 -26.41 6.37
CA ILE A 71 -18.82 -25.56 7.56
C ILE A 71 -17.44 -25.28 8.18
N ILE A 72 -16.62 -26.32 8.39
CA ILE A 72 -15.27 -26.14 8.95
C ILE A 72 -14.39 -25.33 8.01
N GLY A 73 -14.38 -25.67 6.71
CA GLY A 73 -13.60 -24.95 5.71
C GLY A 73 -14.02 -23.49 5.59
N GLY A 74 -15.33 -23.23 5.52
CA GLY A 74 -15.90 -21.88 5.50
C GLY A 74 -15.60 -21.09 6.77
N GLY A 75 -15.67 -21.73 7.95
CA GLY A 75 -15.30 -21.12 9.22
C GLY A 75 -13.82 -20.71 9.28
N LEU A 76 -12.90 -21.58 8.86
CA LEU A 76 -11.46 -21.30 8.83
C LEU A 76 -11.11 -20.15 7.86
N LEU A 77 -11.71 -20.13 6.67
CA LEU A 77 -11.53 -19.04 5.71
C LEU A 77 -12.06 -17.71 6.26
N SER A 78 -13.25 -17.74 6.88
CA SER A 78 -13.86 -16.53 7.46
C SER A 78 -13.03 -15.99 8.63
N TRP A 79 -12.51 -16.87 9.49
CA TRP A 79 -11.63 -16.50 10.59
C TRP A 79 -10.34 -15.86 10.08
N ARG A 80 -9.71 -16.45 9.05
CA ARG A 80 -8.51 -15.89 8.43
C ARG A 80 -8.77 -14.48 7.89
N HIS A 81 -9.88 -14.27 7.20
CA HIS A 81 -10.25 -12.94 6.71
C HIS A 81 -10.50 -11.93 7.83
N LEU A 82 -11.18 -12.35 8.91
CA LEU A 82 -11.43 -11.48 10.05
C LEU A 82 -10.11 -11.08 10.76
N ALA A 83 -9.22 -12.05 10.95
CA ALA A 83 -7.89 -11.81 11.54
C ALA A 83 -7.05 -10.86 10.67
N GLN A 84 -7.09 -11.02 9.34
CA GLN A 84 -6.41 -10.10 8.43
C GLN A 84 -6.94 -8.67 8.53
N ARG A 85 -8.27 -8.49 8.55
CA ARG A 85 -8.90 -7.16 8.70
C ARG A 85 -8.50 -6.48 10.01
N HIS A 86 -8.51 -7.24 11.11
CA HIS A 86 -8.10 -6.69 12.41
C HIS A 86 -6.63 -6.23 12.39
N ARG A 87 -5.74 -7.03 11.80
CA ARG A 87 -4.31 -6.67 11.67
C ARG A 87 -4.13 -5.40 10.84
N VAL A 88 -4.78 -5.31 9.68
CA VAL A 88 -4.74 -4.13 8.81
C VAL A 88 -5.23 -2.89 9.56
N ALA A 89 -6.39 -2.95 10.21
CA ALA A 89 -6.94 -1.81 10.96
C ALA A 89 -6.04 -1.37 12.12
N THR A 90 -5.38 -2.32 12.80
CA THR A 90 -4.44 -2.01 13.88
C THR A 90 -3.19 -1.30 13.33
N THR A 91 -2.67 -1.78 12.20
CA THR A 91 -1.53 -1.14 11.52
C THR A 91 -1.90 0.24 10.98
N GLU A 92 -3.08 0.42 10.40
CA GLU A 92 -3.56 1.74 9.94
C GLU A 92 -3.59 2.76 11.08
N GLN A 93 -4.15 2.39 12.23
CA GLN A 93 -4.17 3.25 13.42
C GLN A 93 -2.76 3.57 13.92
N LEU A 94 -1.85 2.58 13.91
CA LEU A 94 -0.46 2.77 14.31
C LEU A 94 0.24 3.77 13.38
N VAL A 95 0.16 3.54 12.06
CA VAL A 95 0.78 4.36 11.03
C VAL A 95 0.22 5.78 11.07
N ASP A 96 -1.09 5.94 11.21
CA ASP A 96 -1.72 7.26 11.29
C ASP A 96 -1.31 8.03 12.54
N ARG A 97 -1.28 7.37 13.70
CA ARG A 97 -0.80 7.96 14.96
C ARG A 97 0.67 8.39 14.87
N LEU A 98 1.51 7.58 14.24
CA LEU A 98 2.92 7.91 14.05
C LEU A 98 3.10 9.07 13.07
N ALA A 99 2.37 9.07 11.96
CA ALA A 99 2.38 10.18 11.00
C ALA A 99 1.95 11.48 11.67
N GLU A 100 0.90 11.46 12.49
CA GLU A 100 0.46 12.62 13.26
C GLU A 100 1.51 13.08 14.28
N LYS A 101 2.15 12.15 15.00
CA LYS A 101 3.24 12.48 15.94
C LYS A 101 4.38 13.21 15.23
N TYR A 102 4.86 12.68 14.11
CA TYR A 102 5.94 13.31 13.34
C TYR A 102 5.50 14.62 12.70
N TYR A 103 4.26 14.71 12.22
CA TYR A 103 3.68 15.95 11.74
C TYR A 103 3.70 17.05 12.81
N GLN A 104 3.30 16.75 14.05
CA GLN A 104 3.38 17.73 15.14
C GLN A 104 4.83 18.14 15.44
N GLU A 105 5.79 17.23 15.30
CA GLU A 105 7.22 17.55 15.45
C GLU A 105 7.74 18.49 14.36
N THR A 106 7.16 18.50 13.15
CA THR A 106 7.55 19.43 12.06
C THR A 106 7.29 20.90 12.39
N THR A 107 6.41 21.19 13.37
CA THR A 107 6.14 22.57 13.81
C THR A 107 7.29 23.19 14.60
N LYS A 108 8.25 22.37 15.05
CA LYS A 108 9.43 22.85 15.76
C LYS A 108 10.46 23.39 14.76
N PRO A 109 11.10 24.54 15.04
CA PRO A 109 12.04 25.17 14.11
C PRO A 109 13.27 24.30 13.78
N ASP A 110 13.71 23.48 14.74
CA ASP A 110 14.89 22.63 14.62
C ASP A 110 14.55 21.17 14.26
N ALA A 111 13.36 20.92 13.68
CA ALA A 111 12.95 19.58 13.30
C ALA A 111 13.95 18.95 12.31
N GLN A 112 14.48 17.79 12.68
CA GLN A 112 15.28 16.92 11.82
C GLN A 112 14.79 15.50 12.03
N PHE A 113 14.54 14.79 10.93
CA PHE A 113 14.08 13.41 10.95
C PHE A 113 15.13 12.51 10.30
N GLN A 114 15.26 11.31 10.82
CA GLN A 114 16.07 10.26 10.20
C GLN A 114 15.13 9.33 9.44
N ASN A 115 15.29 9.26 8.12
CA ASN A 115 14.50 8.38 7.28
C ASN A 115 14.94 6.92 7.48
N GLY A 116 14.00 6.00 7.32
CA GLY A 116 14.23 4.56 7.43
C GLY A 116 13.34 3.88 8.47
N PRO A 117 13.74 2.70 8.97
CA PRO A 117 12.94 1.90 9.87
C PRO A 117 12.86 2.52 11.27
N LEU A 118 11.65 2.52 11.82
CA LEU A 118 11.32 2.93 13.18
C LEU A 118 11.39 1.73 14.14
N ALA A 119 11.39 2.01 15.44
CA ALA A 119 11.37 0.98 16.47
C ALA A 119 9.99 0.32 16.62
N GLU A 120 8.92 1.03 16.27
CA GLU A 120 7.56 0.52 16.27
C GLU A 120 7.36 -0.53 15.18
N VAL A 121 6.69 -1.61 15.56
CA VAL A 121 6.37 -2.74 14.67
C VAL A 121 4.89 -2.81 14.34
N ASP A 122 4.59 -3.22 13.12
CA ASP A 122 3.24 -3.46 12.65
C ASP A 122 2.64 -4.77 13.18
N ALA A 123 1.39 -5.07 12.79
CA ALA A 123 0.70 -6.29 13.20
C ALA A 123 1.29 -7.60 12.63
N TRP A 124 2.29 -7.50 11.74
CA TRP A 124 3.06 -8.62 11.19
C TRP A 124 4.47 -8.70 11.78
N GLY A 125 4.81 -7.84 12.73
CA GLY A 125 6.09 -7.83 13.44
C GLY A 125 7.23 -7.19 12.64
N ARG A 126 6.90 -6.36 11.65
CA ARG A 126 7.89 -5.66 10.81
C ARG A 126 8.01 -4.19 11.24
N PRO A 127 9.21 -3.61 11.18
CA PRO A 127 9.40 -2.20 11.52
C PRO A 127 8.64 -1.32 10.53
N VAL A 128 7.92 -0.33 11.06
CA VAL A 128 7.31 0.74 10.26
C VAL A 128 8.41 1.66 9.73
N ARG A 129 8.25 2.24 8.55
CA ARG A 129 9.22 3.17 7.96
C ARG A 129 8.74 4.61 8.06
N LEU A 130 9.69 5.53 8.21
CA LEU A 130 9.50 6.97 8.10
C LEU A 130 10.28 7.47 6.88
N ASP A 131 9.58 8.17 6.00
CA ASP A 131 10.17 8.91 4.89
C ASP A 131 9.71 10.38 5.03
N ALA A 132 10.61 11.22 5.53
CA ALA A 132 10.41 12.64 5.73
C ALA A 132 11.26 13.44 4.74
N GLU A 133 10.63 14.37 4.03
CA GLU A 133 11.29 15.27 3.10
C GLU A 133 11.01 16.73 3.47
N LYS A 134 12.07 17.52 3.58
CA LYS A 134 11.98 18.97 3.80
C LYS A 134 12.07 19.66 2.44
N SER A 135 10.99 20.31 2.03
CA SER A 135 10.96 21.16 0.85
C SER A 135 11.05 22.64 1.23
N LEU A 136 11.21 23.52 0.24
CA LEU A 136 11.13 24.98 0.44
C LEU A 136 9.77 25.43 0.99
N LEU A 137 8.72 24.67 0.68
CA LEU A 137 7.33 25.03 0.96
C LEU A 137 6.84 24.44 2.29
N GLY A 138 7.61 23.51 2.89
CA GLY A 138 7.13 22.78 4.05
C GLY A 138 7.75 21.39 4.21
N TRP A 139 7.11 20.59 5.06
CA TRP A 139 7.48 19.20 5.31
C TRP A 139 6.49 18.23 4.69
N TRP A 140 7.02 17.17 4.10
CA TRP A 140 6.29 16.01 3.61
C TRP A 140 6.67 14.81 4.48
N ILE A 141 5.72 14.24 5.21
CA ILE A 141 5.93 13.12 6.12
C ILE A 141 5.12 11.93 5.64
N VAL A 142 5.80 10.83 5.34
CA VAL A 142 5.19 9.55 5.02
C VAL A 142 5.60 8.54 6.07
N VAL A 143 4.61 7.89 6.67
CA VAL A 143 4.82 6.71 7.50
C VAL A 143 4.19 5.52 6.79
N SER A 144 4.94 4.42 6.63
CA SER A 144 4.50 3.25 5.87
C SER A 144 4.84 1.92 6.54
N SER A 145 3.98 0.92 6.37
CA SER A 145 4.23 -0.49 6.69
C SER A 145 4.12 -1.31 5.41
N ASP A 146 5.05 -2.25 5.23
CA ASP A 146 5.12 -3.17 4.08
C ASP A 146 4.01 -4.25 4.11
N GLY A 147 2.98 -4.07 4.93
CA GLY A 147 1.79 -4.91 4.93
C GLY A 147 2.05 -6.39 5.27
N PRO A 148 1.21 -7.32 4.77
CA PRO A 148 1.35 -8.76 5.00
C PRO A 148 2.46 -9.43 4.18
N ASP A 149 2.73 -8.94 2.97
CA ASP A 149 3.66 -9.57 2.04
C ASP A 149 5.12 -9.16 2.30
N GLY A 150 5.33 -8.01 2.92
CA GLY A 150 6.62 -7.56 3.46
C GLY A 150 7.51 -7.00 2.38
N ARG A 151 6.90 -6.55 1.30
CA ARG A 151 7.59 -5.94 0.18
C ARG A 151 7.19 -4.47 0.17
N PRO A 152 8.15 -3.54 0.13
CA PRO A 152 7.82 -2.14 -0.01
C PRO A 152 7.25 -1.86 -1.40
N ALA A 153 6.48 -0.79 -1.51
CA ALA A 153 5.86 -0.28 -2.73
C ALA A 153 4.87 -1.25 -3.38
N THR A 154 4.10 -2.00 -2.58
CA THR A 154 3.02 -2.85 -3.08
C THR A 154 1.64 -2.27 -2.79
N SER A 155 0.60 -2.89 -3.35
CA SER A 155 -0.79 -2.50 -3.07
C SER A 155 -1.22 -2.79 -1.64
N ASP A 156 -0.48 -3.66 -0.94
CA ASP A 156 -0.82 -4.10 0.41
C ASP A 156 -0.18 -3.20 1.49
N ASP A 157 0.67 -2.25 1.07
CA ASP A 157 1.31 -1.29 1.93
C ASP A 157 0.28 -0.36 2.59
N VAL A 158 0.41 -0.21 3.90
CA VAL A 158 -0.39 0.74 4.68
C VAL A 158 0.43 2.00 4.88
N LYS A 159 -0.03 3.13 4.32
CA LYS A 159 0.68 4.42 4.41
C LYS A 159 -0.24 5.54 4.90
N SER A 160 0.31 6.43 5.71
CA SER A 160 -0.32 7.71 6.08
C SER A 160 0.63 8.85 5.73
N ILE A 161 0.07 9.88 5.10
CA ILE A 161 0.80 11.02 4.56
C ILE A 161 0.29 12.26 5.30
N ARG A 162 1.23 13.08 5.75
CA ARG A 162 0.97 14.38 6.39
C ARG A 162 1.86 15.43 5.77
N GLU A 163 1.27 16.59 5.49
CA GLU A 163 1.93 17.70 4.82
C GLU A 163 1.80 18.95 5.68
N ASN A 164 2.93 19.59 6.01
CA ASN A 164 2.94 20.84 6.76
C ASN A 164 3.44 21.98 5.87
N TRP A 165 2.51 22.72 5.28
CA TRP A 165 2.79 23.89 4.41
C TRP A 165 2.90 25.21 5.19
N ASN A 166 2.82 25.20 6.53
CA ASN A 166 2.77 26.44 7.32
C ASN A 166 4.05 27.27 7.25
N ASN A 167 5.18 26.69 6.82
CA ASN A 167 6.39 27.45 6.53
C ASN A 167 6.23 28.39 5.32
N LEU A 168 5.27 28.16 4.42
CA LEU A 168 5.06 29.01 3.26
C LEU A 168 4.63 30.43 3.63
N GLU A 169 3.79 30.60 4.66
CA GLU A 169 3.36 31.93 5.11
C GLU A 169 4.52 32.69 5.78
N GLN A 170 5.37 32.00 6.55
CA GLN A 170 6.56 32.61 7.14
C GLN A 170 7.61 32.96 6.08
N VAL A 171 7.92 32.04 5.16
CA VAL A 171 8.89 32.25 4.08
C VAL A 171 8.38 33.29 3.08
N GLY A 172 7.09 33.26 2.75
CA GLY A 172 6.43 34.25 1.91
C GLY A 172 6.37 35.63 2.56
N GLY A 173 6.15 35.71 3.87
CA GLY A 173 6.20 36.94 4.66
C GLY A 173 7.60 37.58 4.66
N GLU A 174 8.66 36.77 4.84
CA GLU A 174 10.04 37.26 4.78
C GLU A 174 10.44 37.69 3.36
N LEU A 175 10.06 36.92 2.33
CA LEU A 175 10.32 37.30 0.92
C LEU A 175 9.57 38.57 0.55
N ALA A 176 8.31 38.71 0.97
CA ALA A 176 7.51 39.91 0.77
C ALA A 176 8.11 41.11 1.52
N GLN A 177 8.60 40.93 2.76
CA GLN A 177 9.30 41.99 3.49
C GLN A 177 10.62 42.39 2.82
N ARG A 178 11.42 41.44 2.34
CA ARG A 178 12.65 41.74 1.60
C ARG A 178 12.37 42.44 0.28
N GLY A 179 11.32 42.04 -0.43
CA GLY A 179 10.87 42.68 -1.66
C GLY A 179 10.39 44.11 -1.43
N THR A 180 9.54 44.33 -0.43
CA THR A 180 9.01 45.66 -0.09
C THR A 180 10.11 46.59 0.43
N ASN A 181 11.06 46.09 1.23
CA ASN A 181 12.20 46.89 1.68
C ASN A 181 13.11 47.32 0.52
N LYS A 182 13.43 46.43 -0.43
CA LYS A 182 14.21 46.81 -1.63
C LYS A 182 13.48 47.81 -2.53
N VAL A 183 12.17 47.66 -2.68
CA VAL A 183 11.35 48.62 -3.44
C VAL A 183 11.30 49.97 -2.73
N LYS A 184 11.12 49.97 -1.40
CA LYS A 184 11.10 51.20 -0.60
C LYS A 184 12.46 51.91 -0.61
N GLU A 185 13.56 51.18 -0.57
CA GLU A 185 14.91 51.75 -0.73
C GLU A 185 15.12 52.35 -2.11
N LYS A 186 14.71 51.68 -3.20
CA LYS A 186 14.79 52.22 -4.56
C LYS A 186 13.90 53.45 -4.78
N ILE A 187 12.69 53.44 -4.23
CA ILE A 187 11.79 54.61 -4.30
C ILE A 187 12.41 55.75 -3.48
N LYS A 188 12.91 55.47 -2.28
CA LYS A 188 13.57 56.50 -1.45
C LYS A 188 14.81 57.06 -2.13
N SER A 189 15.64 56.25 -2.79
CA SER A 189 16.80 56.77 -3.54
C SER A 189 16.39 57.64 -4.73
N LEU A 190 15.27 57.34 -5.40
CA LEU A 190 14.75 58.17 -6.48
C LEU A 190 14.14 59.49 -6.00
N PHE A 191 13.51 59.51 -4.82
CA PHE A 191 12.87 60.71 -4.26
C PHE A 191 13.77 61.55 -3.33
N THR A 192 14.90 61.01 -2.88
CA THR A 192 15.90 61.74 -2.07
C THR A 192 17.09 62.22 -2.91
N SER A 193 17.02 62.07 -4.24
CA SER A 193 18.06 62.50 -5.18
C SER A 193 18.04 64.00 -5.51
N ASP A 194 17.37 64.81 -4.70
CA ASP A 194 17.50 66.28 -4.69
C ASP A 194 18.34 66.72 -3.48
N LYS A 195 19.63 66.39 -3.53
CA LYS A 195 20.66 67.31 -3.03
C LYS A 195 21.71 67.46 -4.13
N PRO A 196 21.78 68.64 -4.77
CA PRO A 196 22.89 68.96 -5.64
C PRO A 196 24.08 69.30 -4.73
N ASP A 197 24.96 68.33 -4.51
CA ASP A 197 26.33 68.65 -4.09
C ASP A 197 27.18 68.77 -5.36
N GLU A 198 27.33 70.02 -5.74
CA GLU A 198 28.27 70.56 -6.70
C GLU A 198 29.70 70.34 -6.18
N ALA A 199 30.47 69.47 -6.84
CA ALA A 199 31.90 69.66 -7.12
C ALA A 199 32.43 68.51 -8.00
N LEU A 200 32.66 68.83 -9.27
CA LEU A 200 33.59 68.11 -10.15
C LEU A 200 35.02 68.16 -9.56
N PRO A 201 35.89 67.22 -9.96
CA PRO A 201 36.77 67.62 -11.04
C PRO A 201 36.78 66.62 -12.20
N ALA A 202 36.83 67.21 -13.37
CA ALA A 202 37.41 66.60 -14.56
C ALA A 202 38.87 66.24 -14.28
N ASP A 203 39.30 65.05 -14.71
CA ASP A 203 40.39 64.97 -15.69
C ASP A 203 40.52 63.54 -16.23
N GLU A 204 40.47 63.49 -17.57
CA GLU A 204 41.31 62.67 -18.45
C GLU A 204 41.27 61.14 -18.33
N GLN A 205 40.52 60.53 -19.26
CA GLN A 205 41.00 59.35 -19.98
C GLN A 205 42.30 59.70 -20.72
N PRO A 206 43.23 58.75 -20.89
CA PRO A 206 43.19 58.01 -22.15
C PRO A 206 43.34 56.50 -22.00
N ALA A 207 42.81 55.81 -23.01
CA ALA A 207 42.95 54.40 -23.26
C ALA A 207 44.42 54.01 -23.52
N GLU A 208 44.80 52.81 -23.07
CA GLU A 208 45.80 52.02 -23.76
C GLU A 208 45.36 50.55 -23.79
N GLN A 209 45.37 50.01 -25.00
CA GLN A 209 45.09 48.63 -25.35
C GLN A 209 46.28 47.73 -24.97
N ASP A 210 45.96 46.44 -24.94
CA ASP A 210 46.74 45.30 -25.46
C ASP A 210 47.45 44.30 -24.52
N GLN A 211 47.14 43.04 -24.84
CA GLN A 211 47.88 41.78 -24.67
C GLN A 211 47.73 41.04 -23.32
N GLN A 212 46.88 39.99 -23.25
CA GLN A 212 47.09 38.58 -23.65
C GLN A 212 47.90 37.74 -22.65
N ALA A 213 47.22 36.79 -21.99
CA ALA A 213 47.63 35.39 -21.76
C ALA A 213 46.56 34.74 -20.84
N ASP A 214 45.64 33.96 -21.39
CA ASP A 214 45.77 32.49 -21.50
C ASP A 214 45.53 31.79 -20.16
N VAL A 215 44.26 31.51 -19.86
CA VAL A 215 43.86 30.44 -18.93
C VAL A 215 42.73 29.66 -19.57
N VAL A 216 43.14 28.66 -20.35
CA VAL A 216 42.36 27.50 -20.76
C VAL A 216 42.03 26.70 -19.50
N VAL A 217 40.76 26.69 -19.06
CA VAL A 217 40.23 25.62 -18.20
C VAL A 217 38.88 25.19 -18.75
N ALA A 218 38.98 24.10 -19.53
CA ALA A 218 38.02 23.03 -19.75
C ALA A 218 36.54 23.35 -19.43
N LEU A 219 35.81 23.71 -20.49
CA LEU A 219 34.39 23.45 -20.59
C LEU A 219 34.25 21.93 -20.81
N GLU A 220 33.89 21.19 -19.76
CA GLU A 220 33.56 19.78 -19.86
C GLU A 220 32.19 19.65 -20.53
N THR A 221 32.24 19.45 -21.85
CA THR A 221 31.12 19.08 -22.70
C THR A 221 30.64 17.70 -22.25
N VAL A 222 29.63 17.64 -21.39
CA VAL A 222 28.89 16.39 -21.15
C VAL A 222 28.06 16.14 -22.40
N GLU A 223 28.55 15.20 -23.21
CA GLU A 223 27.84 14.52 -24.29
C GLU A 223 26.46 14.10 -23.79
N ALA A 224 25.42 14.68 -24.41
CA ALA A 224 24.09 14.13 -24.36
C ALA A 224 24.13 12.80 -25.11
N ASP A 225 24.19 11.71 -24.34
CA ASP A 225 23.99 10.36 -24.84
C ASP A 225 22.56 10.27 -25.39
N GLU A 226 22.44 10.30 -26.72
CA GLU A 226 21.19 10.03 -27.43
C GLU A 226 20.79 8.58 -27.16
N PRO A 227 19.63 8.29 -26.54
CA PRO A 227 19.13 6.94 -26.52
C PRO A 227 18.72 6.54 -27.94
N GLN A 228 19.45 5.57 -28.49
CA GLN A 228 19.09 4.85 -29.70
C GLN A 228 17.62 4.41 -29.63
N PRO A 229 16.80 4.64 -30.67
CA PRO A 229 15.49 4.02 -30.76
C PRO A 229 15.68 2.53 -31.02
N ALA A 230 15.47 1.72 -29.98
CA ALA A 230 15.39 0.27 -30.12
C ALA A 230 14.22 -0.08 -31.06
N GLU A 231 14.57 -0.72 -32.17
CA GLU A 231 13.65 -1.38 -33.09
C GLU A 231 12.81 -2.43 -32.35
N ALA A 232 11.49 -2.25 -32.47
CA ALA A 232 10.47 -3.27 -32.72
C ALA A 232 10.65 -4.68 -32.14
N GLU A 233 9.86 -5.00 -31.10
CA GLU A 233 9.04 -6.20 -31.12
C GLU A 233 7.60 -5.83 -30.74
N ALA A 234 6.69 -6.03 -31.69
CA ALA A 234 5.25 -5.87 -31.50
C ALA A 234 4.71 -7.03 -30.66
N PRO A 235 3.98 -6.80 -29.56
CA PRO A 235 3.13 -7.83 -29.00
C PRO A 235 1.92 -8.01 -29.91
N GLU A 236 1.79 -9.24 -30.41
CA GLU A 236 0.62 -9.73 -31.13
C GLU A 236 -0.69 -9.33 -30.42
N ALA A 237 -1.61 -8.81 -31.21
CA ALA A 237 -2.97 -8.51 -30.81
C ALA A 237 -3.71 -9.82 -30.49
N ASP A 238 -3.71 -10.22 -29.22
CA ASP A 238 -4.63 -11.23 -28.71
C ASP A 238 -6.04 -10.62 -28.62
N GLU A 239 -6.87 -10.96 -29.61
CA GLU A 239 -8.33 -10.81 -29.61
C GLU A 239 -8.93 -11.52 -28.37
N LYS A 240 -9.10 -10.81 -27.27
CA LYS A 240 -9.99 -11.24 -26.18
C LYS A 240 -11.38 -10.65 -26.36
N GLN A 241 -12.17 -11.44 -27.09
CA GLN A 241 -13.62 -11.56 -27.07
C GLN A 241 -14.33 -10.75 -25.99
N GLY A 242 -15.14 -9.79 -26.44
CA GLY A 242 -16.05 -9.04 -25.59
C GLY A 242 -16.98 -9.95 -24.81
N TRP A 243 -16.95 -9.81 -23.49
CA TRP A 243 -17.99 -10.31 -22.60
C TRP A 243 -19.28 -9.50 -22.82
N LYS A 244 -20.16 -9.98 -23.69
CA LYS A 244 -21.55 -9.54 -23.76
C LYS A 244 -22.30 -10.11 -22.55
N LEU A 245 -22.65 -9.26 -21.59
CA LEU A 245 -23.57 -9.60 -20.50
C LEU A 245 -25.00 -9.75 -21.08
N PRO A 246 -25.67 -10.92 -20.98
CA PRO A 246 -27.02 -11.10 -21.46
C PRO A 246 -28.02 -10.98 -20.30
N PHE A 247 -28.19 -9.78 -19.75
CA PHE A 247 -29.25 -9.56 -18.74
C PHE A 247 -30.15 -8.40 -19.18
N LYS A 248 -31.25 -8.75 -19.86
CA LYS A 248 -32.44 -7.90 -19.95
C LYS A 248 -33.12 -7.91 -18.58
N LEU A 249 -32.90 -6.87 -17.77
CA LEU A 249 -33.74 -6.56 -16.62
C LEU A 249 -35.08 -6.02 -17.15
N GLY A 250 -36.03 -6.92 -17.37
CA GLY A 250 -37.43 -6.58 -17.58
C GLY A 250 -38.07 -6.26 -16.22
N PHE A 251 -38.29 -4.98 -15.94
CA PHE A 251 -39.19 -4.56 -14.88
C PHE A 251 -40.63 -4.79 -15.35
N GLY A 252 -41.17 -5.96 -15.00
CA GLY A 252 -42.60 -6.22 -15.09
C GLY A 252 -43.34 -5.31 -14.11
N LYS A 253 -44.34 -4.60 -14.63
CA LYS A 253 -45.38 -3.95 -13.83
C LYS A 253 -46.18 -5.05 -13.13
N SER A 254 -46.34 -4.95 -11.82
CA SER A 254 -47.41 -5.62 -11.08
C SER A 254 -48.58 -4.64 -10.97
N ASP A 255 -49.76 -5.16 -11.30
CA ASP A 255 -51.08 -4.54 -11.15
C ASP A 255 -51.40 -4.11 -9.70
#